data_AF-A0AB34R1A9-F1
#
_entry.id   AF-A0AB34R1A9-F1
#
_cell.length_a   1.000
_cell.length_b   1.000
_cell.length_c   1.000
_cell.angle_alpha   90.00
_cell.angle_beta   90.00
_cell.angle_gamma   90.00
#
_symmetry.space_group_name_H-M   'P 1'
#
loop_
_entity.id
_entity.type
_entity.pdbx_description
1 polymer ?
#
loop_
_entity_poly.entity_id
_entity_poly.type
_entity_poly.pdbx_seq_one_letter_code
_entity_poly.pdbx_strand_id
1 'polypeptide(L)'
;MKVRETELPGIGHKAEMITKNNEKLAIITHDDGRREMYHFQEDDHEESISGILLNDEEASQIAAILGGMVYKPKAFETVEVAIDELMIEWFKIEKNAPAVQQTIGDLSVRQYDQVTVIAIVRKSYEKM
;
A
#
# COMPACT_ATOMS: atom_id res chain seq x y z
N MET A 1 8.69 -11.85 6.64
CA MET A 1 9.88 -11.94 5.75
C MET A 1 10.91 -10.97 6.25
N LYS A 2 12.18 -11.37 6.25
CA LYS A 2 13.27 -10.53 6.74
C LYS A 2 14.14 -10.15 5.55
N VAL A 3 14.35 -8.85 5.36
CA VAL A 3 15.34 -8.32 4.42
C VAL A 3 16.73 -8.62 4.99
N ARG A 4 17.64 -9.11 4.16
CA ARG A 4 19.05 -9.27 4.51
C ARG A 4 19.82 -8.08 3.94
N GLU A 5 20.54 -7.41 4.81
CA GLU A 5 21.37 -6.26 4.48
C GLU A 5 22.84 -6.63 4.55
N THR A 6 23.65 -6.06 3.66
CA THR A 6 25.09 -6.34 3.55
C THR A 6 25.80 -5.11 3.01
N GLU A 7 26.75 -4.62 3.78
CA GLU A 7 27.69 -3.60 3.31
C GLU A 7 28.58 -4.14 2.20
N LEU A 8 28.76 -3.38 1.12
CA LEU A 8 29.65 -3.67 0.00
C LEU A 8 30.78 -2.62 -0.01
N PRO A 9 31.96 -2.93 0.57
CA PRO A 9 33.05 -1.97 0.70
C PRO A 9 33.46 -1.35 -0.64
N GLY A 10 33.38 -0.01 -0.71
CA GLY A 10 33.73 0.76 -1.92
C GLY A 10 32.68 0.75 -3.03
N ILE A 11 31.50 0.19 -2.78
CA ILE A 11 30.37 0.17 -3.72
C ILE A 11 29.16 0.85 -3.07
N GLY A 12 28.79 0.41 -1.87
CA GLY A 12 27.65 0.93 -1.11
C GLY A 12 26.98 -0.17 -0.30
N HIS A 13 25.66 -0.29 -0.37
CA HIS A 13 24.87 -1.20 0.47
C HIS A 13 23.98 -2.11 -0.37
N LYS A 14 23.91 -3.41 -0.02
CA LYS A 14 23.02 -4.39 -0.64
C LYS A 14 21.93 -4.83 0.32
N ALA A 15 20.68 -4.69 -0.11
CA ALA A 15 19.52 -5.29 0.52
C ALA A 15 18.96 -6.41 -0.37
N GLU A 16 18.63 -7.56 0.19
CA GLU A 16 18.02 -8.66 -0.55
C GLU A 16 16.91 -9.35 0.24
N MET A 17 15.95 -9.92 -0.48
CA MET A 17 14.85 -10.66 0.11
C MET A 17 14.37 -11.78 -0.81
N ILE A 18 13.77 -12.79 -0.19
CA ILE A 18 13.00 -13.83 -0.87
C ILE A 18 11.52 -13.58 -0.57
N THR A 19 10.69 -13.51 -1.61
CA THR A 19 9.25 -13.27 -1.52
C THR A 19 8.49 -14.53 -1.11
N LYS A 20 7.18 -14.41 -0.85
CA LYS A 20 6.31 -15.56 -0.55
C LYS A 20 6.16 -16.53 -1.71
N ASN A 21 6.44 -16.06 -2.92
CA ASN A 21 6.43 -16.87 -4.13
C ASN A 21 7.81 -17.44 -4.46
N ASN A 22 8.74 -17.45 -3.50
CA ASN A 22 10.11 -17.94 -3.69
C ASN A 22 10.95 -17.17 -4.73
N GLU A 23 10.55 -15.95 -5.09
CA GLU A 23 11.33 -15.07 -5.96
C GLU A 23 12.36 -14.31 -5.14
N LYS A 24 13.59 -14.20 -5.64
CA LYS A 24 14.64 -13.39 -4.98
C LYS A 24 14.82 -12.06 -5.70
N LEU A 25 14.87 -11.00 -4.90
CA LEU A 25 15.20 -9.64 -5.32
C LEU A 25 16.42 -9.17 -4.53
N ALA A 26 17.38 -8.53 -5.22
CA ALA A 26 18.45 -7.78 -4.59
C ALA A 26 18.46 -6.34 -5.10
N ILE A 27 18.76 -5.41 -4.21
CA ILE A 27 18.90 -3.98 -4.48
C ILE A 27 20.27 -3.56 -3.99
N ILE A 28 21.08 -2.96 -4.85
CA ILE A 28 22.35 -2.32 -4.49
C ILE A 28 22.14 -0.82 -4.55
N THR A 29 22.40 -0.13 -3.45
CA THR A 29 22.46 1.33 -3.42
C THR A 29 23.93 1.73 -3.40
N HIS A 30 24.36 2.43 -4.44
CA HIS A 30 25.74 2.91 -4.55
C HIS A 30 25.94 4.20 -3.76
N ASP A 31 27.17 4.43 -3.32
CA ASP A 31 27.56 5.66 -2.62
C ASP A 31 27.37 6.93 -3.48
N ASP A 32 27.34 6.78 -4.80
CA ASP A 32 27.09 7.86 -5.77
C ASP A 32 25.60 8.13 -6.05
N GLY A 33 24.70 7.42 -5.35
CA GLY A 33 23.25 7.58 -5.45
C GLY A 33 22.57 6.73 -6.52
N ARG A 34 23.32 6.04 -7.38
CA ARG A 34 22.75 5.07 -8.32
C ARG A 34 22.24 3.84 -7.59
N ARG A 35 21.22 3.20 -8.15
CA ARG A 35 20.66 1.96 -7.60
C ARG A 35 20.57 0.89 -8.68
N GLU A 36 20.96 -0.32 -8.33
CA GLU A 36 20.80 -1.50 -9.18
C GLU A 36 19.77 -2.42 -8.54
N MET A 37 18.85 -2.96 -9.34
CA MET A 37 17.89 -3.96 -8.88
C MET A 37 18.04 -5.22 -9.72
N TYR A 38 18.09 -6.38 -9.07
CA TYR A 38 18.31 -7.69 -9.67
C TYR A 38 17.22 -8.67 -9.29
N HIS A 39 16.71 -9.39 -10.29
CA HIS A 39 15.77 -10.50 -10.12
C HIS A 39 16.46 -11.81 -10.51
N PHE A 40 16.25 -12.86 -9.72
CA PHE A 40 16.95 -14.14 -9.83
C PHE A 40 16.01 -15.28 -10.24
N GLN A 41 16.57 -16.36 -10.78
CA GLN A 41 15.82 -17.58 -11.09
C GLN A 41 15.13 -18.12 -9.83
N GLU A 42 13.90 -18.61 -9.95
CA GLU A 42 13.15 -19.16 -8.81
C GLU A 42 13.81 -20.43 -8.27
N ASP A 43 14.35 -21.26 -9.16
CA ASP A 43 15.02 -22.53 -8.85
C ASP A 43 16.51 -22.35 -8.50
N ASP A 44 17.10 -21.20 -8.84
CA ASP A 44 18.50 -20.86 -8.57
C ASP A 44 18.65 -19.38 -8.17
N HIS A 45 18.71 -19.14 -6.86
CA HIS A 45 18.86 -17.82 -6.26
C HIS A 45 20.25 -17.21 -6.44
N GLU A 46 21.18 -17.87 -7.14
CA GLU A 46 22.50 -17.34 -7.48
C GLU A 46 22.57 -16.77 -8.90
N GLU A 47 21.68 -17.18 -9.81
CA GLU A 47 21.65 -16.71 -11.19
C GLU A 47 20.64 -15.56 -11.38
N SER A 48 21.14 -14.37 -11.69
CA SER A 48 20.31 -13.22 -12.03
C SER A 48 19.75 -13.37 -13.45
N ILE A 49 18.42 -13.23 -13.61
CA ILE A 49 17.74 -13.24 -14.91
C ILE A 49 17.71 -11.84 -15.53
N SER A 50 17.53 -10.82 -14.70
CA SER A 50 17.42 -9.44 -15.16
C SER A 50 17.94 -8.47 -14.13
N GLY A 51 18.42 -7.34 -14.63
CA GLY A 51 18.88 -6.23 -13.82
C GLY A 51 18.46 -4.91 -14.45
N ILE A 52 18.22 -3.91 -13.61
CA ILE A 52 18.01 -2.53 -14.03
C ILE A 52 18.94 -1.61 -13.24
N LEU A 53 19.48 -0.59 -13.90
CA LEU A 53 20.21 0.50 -13.28
C LEU A 53 19.29 1.73 -13.28
N LEU A 54 19.20 2.37 -12.13
CA LEU A 54 18.35 3.51 -11.87
C LEU A 54 19.22 4.66 -11.36
N ASN A 55 18.93 5.87 -11.83
CA ASN A 55 19.44 7.06 -11.18
C ASN A 55 18.63 7.37 -9.89
N ASP A 56 19.06 8.40 -9.15
CA ASP A 56 18.43 8.73 -7.87
C ASP A 56 16.95 9.12 -8.00
N GLU A 57 16.59 9.84 -9.07
CA GLU A 57 15.22 10.29 -9.35
C GLU A 57 14.31 9.11 -9.72
N GLU A 58 14.74 8.25 -10.66
CA GLU A 58 13.98 7.08 -11.11
C GLU A 58 13.72 6.11 -9.96
N ALA A 59 14.73 5.86 -9.14
CA ALA A 59 14.57 4.98 -7.99
C ALA A 59 13.65 5.57 -6.92
N SER A 60 13.69 6.88 -6.70
CA SER A 60 12.77 7.57 -5.79
C SER A 60 11.32 7.46 -6.28
N GLN A 61 11.09 7.61 -7.59
CA GLN A 61 9.77 7.41 -8.20
C GLN A 61 9.27 5.97 -8.03
N ILE A 62 10.12 4.97 -8.28
CA ILE A 62 9.77 3.56 -8.07
C ILE A 62 9.46 3.28 -6.60
N ALA A 63 10.25 3.81 -5.66
CA ALA A 63 10.00 3.67 -4.23
C ALA A 63 8.64 4.28 -3.83
N ALA A 64 8.27 5.44 -4.37
CA ALA A 64 6.97 6.05 -4.12
C ALA A 64 5.81 5.22 -4.69
N ILE A 65 5.99 4.59 -5.85
CA ILE A 65 5.00 3.68 -6.45
C ILE A 65 4.85 2.42 -5.57
N LEU A 66 5.96 1.76 -5.23
CA LEU A 66 5.97 0.54 -4.41
C LEU A 66 5.47 0.80 -2.98
N GLY A 67 5.76 1.98 -2.43
CA GLY A 67 5.25 2.44 -1.14
C GLY A 67 3.77 2.84 -1.15
N GLY A 68 3.09 2.76 -2.30
CA GLY A 68 1.67 3.10 -2.43
C GLY A 68 1.38 4.60 -2.29
N MET A 69 2.37 5.47 -2.48
CA MET A 69 2.20 6.93 -2.43
C MET A 69 1.58 7.48 -3.71
N VAL A 70 1.86 6.85 -4.86
CA VAL A 70 1.39 7.29 -6.18
C VAL A 70 0.10 6.57 -6.59
N TYR A 71 -0.05 5.29 -6.24
CA TYR A 71 -1.22 4.47 -6.55
C TYR A 71 -1.58 3.59 -5.36
N LYS A 72 -2.71 3.89 -4.70
CA LYS A 72 -3.28 3.04 -3.67
C LYS A 72 -4.31 2.10 -4.31
N PRO A 73 -4.13 0.76 -4.27
CA PRO A 73 -5.17 -0.16 -4.68
C PRO A 73 -6.45 0.13 -3.87
N LYS A 74 -7.63 0.11 -4.48
CA LYS A 74 -8.93 0.44 -3.84
C LYS A 74 -9.18 -0.27 -2.50
N ALA A 75 -8.51 -1.39 -2.25
CA ALA A 75 -8.53 -2.10 -0.98
C ALA A 75 -7.93 -1.31 0.21
N PHE A 76 -7.08 -0.30 -0.05
CA PHE A 76 -6.45 0.56 0.98
C PHE A 76 -7.17 1.90 1.19
N GLU A 77 -8.14 2.28 0.34
CA GLU A 77 -8.94 3.51 0.53
C GLU A 77 -9.86 3.46 1.77
N THR A 78 -9.95 2.31 2.45
CA THR A 78 -10.85 2.14 3.61
C THR A 78 -10.21 2.39 4.96
N VAL A 79 -8.89 2.64 5.08
CA VAL A 79 -8.20 2.52 6.38
C VAL A 79 -7.42 3.74 6.88
N GLU A 80 -7.11 4.77 6.08
CA GLU A 80 -6.30 5.88 6.62
C GLU A 80 -6.79 7.27 6.20
N VAL A 81 -7.71 7.81 6.99
CA VAL A 81 -7.87 9.26 7.13
C VAL A 81 -8.08 9.57 8.61
N ALA A 82 -6.98 9.57 9.36
CA ALA A 82 -6.90 10.26 10.65
C ALA A 82 -6.21 11.60 10.36
N ILE A 83 -6.98 12.67 10.29
CA ILE A 83 -6.46 14.04 10.21
C ILE A 83 -6.58 14.59 11.63
N ASP A 84 -5.53 14.47 12.45
CA ASP A 84 -5.29 14.90 13.85
C ASP A 84 -6.47 15.01 14.86
N GLU A 85 -7.63 15.57 14.51
CA GLU A 85 -8.84 15.68 15.34
C GLU A 85 -10.09 15.01 14.71
N LEU A 86 -10.01 14.53 13.46
CA LEU A 86 -11.12 13.90 12.75
C LEU A 86 -10.92 12.38 12.67
N MET A 87 -11.80 11.63 13.35
CA MET A 87 -11.90 10.18 13.23
C MET A 87 -12.98 9.81 12.21
N ILE A 88 -12.61 9.00 11.22
CA ILE A 88 -13.54 8.47 10.22
C ILE A 88 -13.61 6.96 10.40
N GLU A 89 -14.82 6.44 10.65
CA GLU A 89 -15.07 5.01 10.82
C GLU A 89 -16.18 4.52 9.89
N TRP A 90 -15.96 3.37 9.27
CA TRP A 90 -16.93 2.71 8.39
C TRP A 90 -17.78 1.73 9.18
N PHE A 91 -19.06 2.04 9.33
CA PHE A 91 -20.03 1.11 9.93
C PHE A 91 -20.78 0.32 8.85
N LYS A 92 -20.65 -1.00 8.90
CA LYS A 92 -21.47 -1.89 8.08
C LYS A 92 -22.88 -1.98 8.69
N ILE A 93 -23.87 -1.50 7.95
CA ILE A 93 -25.28 -1.61 8.36
C ILE A 93 -25.77 -3.04 8.11
N GLU A 94 -26.10 -3.75 9.18
CA GLU A 94 -26.70 -5.08 9.11
C GLU A 94 -28.17 -5.03 8.64
N LYS A 95 -28.66 -6.13 8.04
CA LYS A 95 -29.99 -6.18 7.39
C LYS A 95 -31.17 -5.80 8.30
N ASN A 96 -31.01 -5.97 9.61
CA ASN A 96 -32.05 -5.71 10.61
C ASN A 96 -31.71 -4.53 11.53
N ALA A 97 -30.72 -3.70 11.16
CA ALA A 97 -30.38 -2.54 11.97
C ALA A 97 -31.53 -1.52 11.98
N PRO A 98 -31.77 -0.78 13.09
CA PRO A 98 -32.78 0.27 13.15
C PRO A 98 -32.64 1.35 12.08
N ALA A 99 -31.42 1.53 11.56
CA ALA A 99 -31.12 2.46 10.49
C ALA A 99 -31.61 2.03 9.09
N VAL A 100 -32.03 0.78 8.92
CA VAL A 100 -32.52 0.28 7.64
C VAL A 100 -33.84 0.97 7.28
N GLN A 101 -33.93 1.47 6.04
CA GLN A 101 -35.06 2.23 5.51
C GLN A 101 -35.35 3.59 6.19
N GLN A 102 -34.45 4.09 7.04
CA GLN A 102 -34.52 5.44 7.58
C GLN A 102 -33.71 6.41 6.70
N THR A 103 -34.14 7.68 6.63
CA THR A 103 -33.27 8.72 6.06
C THR A 103 -32.21 9.15 7.09
N ILE A 104 -31.13 9.78 6.64
CA ILE A 104 -30.13 10.37 7.57
C ILE A 104 -30.80 11.38 8.50
N GLY A 105 -31.80 12.11 8.00
CA GLY A 105 -32.57 13.08 8.79
C GLY A 105 -33.36 12.42 9.92
N ASP A 106 -34.04 11.31 9.62
CA ASP A 106 -34.82 10.57 10.62
C ASP A 106 -33.95 10.01 11.74
N LEU A 107 -32.72 9.60 11.40
CA LEU A 107 -31.76 9.08 12.37
C LEU A 107 -31.16 10.16 13.28
N SER A 108 -31.17 11.42 12.86
CA SER A 108 -30.68 12.54 13.67
C SER A 108 -29.26 12.34 14.22
N VAL A 109 -28.43 11.58 13.51
CA VAL A 109 -27.06 11.16 13.91
C VAL A 109 -26.15 12.33 14.30
N ARG A 110 -26.30 13.48 13.63
CA ARG A 110 -25.53 14.68 13.97
C ARG A 110 -25.95 15.31 15.29
N GLN A 111 -27.23 15.22 15.63
CA GLN A 111 -27.79 15.82 16.84
C GLN A 111 -27.55 14.96 18.07
N TYR A 112 -27.71 13.63 17.95
CA TYR A 112 -27.59 12.71 19.08
C TYR A 112 -26.18 12.16 19.25
N ASP A 113 -25.52 11.77 18.17
CA ASP A 113 -24.24 11.04 18.23
C ASP A 113 -23.02 11.92 17.92
N GLN A 114 -23.25 13.19 17.54
CA GLN A 114 -22.21 14.12 17.09
C GLN A 114 -21.40 13.60 15.88
N VAL A 115 -21.94 12.65 15.13
CA VAL A 115 -21.32 12.08 13.93
C VAL A 115 -21.87 12.76 12.68
N THR A 116 -21.00 13.02 11.70
CA THR A 116 -21.40 13.50 10.37
C THR A 116 -21.23 12.38 9.35
N VAL A 117 -22.32 12.02 8.66
CA VAL A 117 -22.27 11.05 7.55
C VAL A 117 -21.75 11.77 6.31
N ILE A 118 -20.53 11.41 5.88
CA ILE A 118 -19.87 12.02 4.71
C ILE A 118 -20.01 11.18 3.43
N ALA A 119 -20.27 9.88 3.56
CA ALA A 119 -20.39 8.96 2.43
C ALA A 119 -21.32 7.78 2.77
N ILE A 120 -21.98 7.24 1.75
CA ILE A 120 -22.71 5.97 1.82
C ILE A 120 -22.31 5.12 0.63
N VAL A 121 -21.78 3.92 0.90
CA VAL A 121 -21.52 2.91 -0.11
C VAL A 121 -22.66 1.90 -0.09
N ARG A 122 -23.40 1.83 -1.19
CA ARG A 122 -24.37 0.75 -1.43
C ARG A 122 -23.68 -0.26 -2.34
N LYS A 123 -23.89 -1.56 -2.11
CA LYS A 123 -23.56 -2.55 -3.14
C LYS A 123 -24.27 -2.11 -4.40
N SER A 124 -23.51 -1.73 -5.42
CA SER A 124 -24.07 -1.32 -6.70
C SER A 124 -25.03 -2.41 -7.16
N TYR A 125 -26.27 -2.03 -7.46
CA TYR A 125 -27.02 -2.80 -8.45
C TYR A 125 -26.16 -2.77 -9.71
N GLU A 126 -25.70 -3.94 -10.15
CA GLU A 126 -25.19 -4.09 -11.51
C GLU A 126 -26.24 -3.48 -12.44
N LYS A 127 -25.82 -2.49 -13.23
CA LYS A 127 -26.66 -1.99 -14.33
C LYS A 127 -26.91 -3.19 -15.25
N MET A 128 -28.17 -3.66 -15.27
CA MET A 128 -28.72 -4.35 -16.43
C MET A 128 -28.79 -3.39 -17.62
#